data_AF-A0A6G2Q5V3-F1
#
_entry.id   AF-A0A6G2Q5V3-F1
#
_cell.length_a   1.000
_cell.length_b   1.000
_cell.length_c   1.000
_cell.angle_alpha   90.00
_cell.angle_beta   90.00
_cell.angle_gamma   90.00
#
_symmetry.space_group_name_H-M   'P 1'
#
loop_
_entity.id
_entity.type
_entity.pdbx_description
1 polymer ?
#
loop_
_entity_poly.entity_id
_entity_poly.type
_entity_poly.pdbx_seq_one_letter_code
_entity_poly.pdbx_strand_id
1 'polypeptide(L)'
;MATIIARPPFPTGNAEKGIAVLQQNIQKLIDGLETDSTDLGDAERVALTLAQSHCLLDPAVAIYPTWDAWVTAMQIGSAVFAAAATTEEHVRCRIAHKERVLRATGPQWYVTPGSWTTAFYLAAICRERDRITALCQVPMSLLRENGSRWEEYHYAWIESLRAYWLGSQGLGEKLVAAVDGTDPEAVTDPETVGKLLYPPMEMFHRLIRKDHAGFNQALANALQWHTEAFPTSA
;
A
#
# COMPACT_ATOMS: atom_id res chain seq x y z
N MET A 1 27.47 10.41 1.54
CA MET A 1 26.97 11.06 2.77
C MET A 1 25.48 10.79 2.86
N ALA A 2 24.96 10.41 4.03
CA ALA A 2 23.53 10.18 4.20
C ALA A 2 22.83 11.53 4.38
N THR A 3 21.88 11.86 3.51
CA THR A 3 21.02 13.05 3.66
C THR A 3 20.03 12.78 4.79
N ILE A 4 20.03 13.61 5.83
CA ILE A 4 19.06 13.52 6.92
C ILE A 4 17.93 14.49 6.60
N ILE A 5 16.72 13.95 6.44
CA ILE A 5 15.49 14.74 6.26
C ILE A 5 14.75 14.70 7.59
N ALA A 6 14.58 15.88 8.21
CA ALA A 6 13.86 15.98 9.46
C ALA A 6 12.38 15.65 9.25
N ARG A 7 11.81 14.84 10.13
CA ARG A 7 10.37 14.62 10.16
C ARG A 7 9.69 15.96 10.51
N PRO A 8 8.64 16.39 9.78
CA PRO A 8 7.84 17.54 10.16
C PRO A 8 7.25 17.35 11.58
N PRO A 9 7.09 18.44 12.37
CA PRO A 9 6.43 18.34 13.65
C PRO A 9 4.96 17.98 13.46
N PHE A 10 4.47 16.99 14.22
CA PHE A 10 3.06 16.61 14.22
C PHE A 10 2.46 16.76 15.62
N PRO A 11 1.22 17.26 15.75
CA PRO A 11 0.56 17.37 17.05
C PRO A 11 0.21 15.98 17.60
N THR A 12 0.78 15.62 18.75
CA THR A 12 0.58 14.29 19.38
C THR A 12 -0.32 14.31 20.61
N GLY A 13 -0.84 15.48 21.03
CA GLY A 13 -1.53 15.65 22.31
C GLY A 13 -2.76 14.76 22.53
N ASN A 14 -3.43 14.32 21.45
CA ASN A 14 -4.56 13.38 21.50
C ASN A 14 -4.25 12.01 20.87
N ALA A 15 -3.00 11.73 20.52
CA ALA A 15 -2.63 10.53 19.76
C ALA A 15 -3.00 9.24 20.50
N GLU A 16 -2.70 9.13 21.80
CA GLU A 16 -3.02 7.93 22.59
C GLU A 16 -4.52 7.62 22.61
N LYS A 17 -5.37 8.65 22.79
CA LYS A 17 -6.83 8.50 22.78
C LYS A 17 -7.34 8.08 21.41
N GLY A 18 -6.81 8.69 20.34
CA GLY A 18 -7.17 8.35 18.97
C GLY A 18 -6.78 6.91 18.62
N ILE A 19 -5.57 6.49 18.99
CA ILE A 19 -5.07 5.12 18.82
C ILE A 19 -5.96 4.12 19.57
N ALA A 20 -6.35 4.41 20.82
CA ALA A 20 -7.23 3.54 21.58
C ALA A 20 -8.61 3.33 20.92
N VAL A 21 -9.19 4.39 20.33
CA VAL A 21 -10.45 4.30 19.57
C VAL A 21 -10.26 3.45 18.31
N LEU A 22 -9.20 3.70 17.55
CA LEU A 22 -8.89 2.93 16.35
C LEU A 22 -8.66 1.44 16.67
N GLN A 23 -7.97 1.14 17.77
CA GLN A 23 -7.75 -0.23 18.26
C GLN A 23 -9.07 -0.95 18.56
N GLN A 24 -10.01 -0.29 19.23
CA GLN A 24 -11.32 -0.87 19.52
C GLN A 24 -12.14 -1.09 18.24
N ASN A 25 -12.09 -0.15 17.30
CA ASN A 25 -12.81 -0.25 16.03
C ASN A 25 -12.27 -1.39 15.18
N ILE A 26 -10.95 -1.51 15.04
CA ILE A 26 -10.36 -2.57 14.23
C ILE A 26 -10.64 -3.94 14.84
N GLN A 27 -10.60 -4.08 16.17
CA GLN A 27 -10.92 -5.34 16.84
C GLN A 27 -12.36 -5.79 16.52
N LYS A 28 -13.33 -4.87 16.59
CA LYS A 28 -14.73 -5.17 16.26
C LYS A 28 -14.88 -5.58 14.79
N LEU A 29 -14.25 -4.87 13.86
CA LEU A 29 -14.29 -5.19 12.44
C LEU A 29 -13.70 -6.59 12.19
N ILE A 30 -12.49 -6.86 12.71
CA ILE A 30 -11.81 -8.15 12.56
C ILE A 30 -12.66 -9.31 13.10
N ASP A 31 -13.35 -9.13 14.23
CA ASP A 31 -14.21 -10.16 14.81
C ASP A 31 -15.48 -10.40 13.99
N GLY A 32 -15.95 -9.39 13.25
CA GLY A 32 -17.09 -9.49 12.34
C GLY A 32 -16.78 -10.13 10.97
N LEU A 33 -15.52 -10.16 10.53
CA LEU A 33 -15.15 -10.55 9.15
C LEU A 33 -15.61 -11.95 8.70
N GLU A 34 -15.71 -12.91 9.63
CA GLU A 34 -16.19 -14.28 9.31
C GLU A 34 -17.72 -14.31 9.15
N THR A 35 -18.43 -13.31 9.68
CA THR A 35 -19.88 -13.12 9.50
C THR A 35 -20.17 -12.30 8.25
N ASP A 36 -19.45 -11.19 8.07
CA ASP A 36 -19.54 -10.32 6.88
C ASP A 36 -18.14 -10.00 6.36
N SER A 37 -17.72 -10.71 5.32
CA SER A 37 -16.42 -10.49 4.70
C SER A 37 -16.40 -9.24 3.80
N THR A 38 -17.54 -8.61 3.52
CA THR A 38 -17.56 -7.36 2.73
C THR A 38 -17.01 -6.16 3.52
N ASP A 39 -16.95 -6.25 4.86
CA ASP A 39 -16.32 -5.27 5.75
C ASP A 39 -14.78 -5.19 5.64
N LEU A 40 -14.15 -6.05 4.83
CA LEU A 40 -12.70 -6.06 4.62
C LEU A 40 -12.14 -4.69 4.19
N GLY A 41 -12.87 -3.92 3.37
CA GLY A 41 -12.43 -2.59 2.95
C GLY A 41 -12.36 -1.58 4.10
N ASP A 42 -13.35 -1.59 4.98
CA ASP A 42 -13.33 -0.74 6.18
C ASP A 42 -12.28 -1.21 7.18
N ALA A 43 -12.13 -2.53 7.35
CA ALA A 43 -11.09 -3.11 8.19
C ALA A 43 -9.69 -2.73 7.69
N GLU A 44 -9.42 -2.79 6.38
CA GLU A 44 -8.14 -2.39 5.79
C GLU A 44 -7.83 -0.92 6.08
N ARG A 45 -8.80 -0.03 5.81
CA ARG A 45 -8.65 1.42 6.01
C ARG A 45 -8.39 1.76 7.48
N VAL A 46 -9.15 1.18 8.41
CA VAL A 46 -8.98 1.43 9.85
C VAL A 46 -7.66 0.84 10.35
N ALA A 47 -7.27 -0.36 9.90
CA ALA A 47 -6.00 -0.97 10.29
C ALA A 47 -4.79 -0.16 9.81
N LEU A 48 -4.81 0.30 8.55
CA LEU A 48 -3.74 1.15 8.03
C LEU A 48 -3.65 2.48 8.78
N THR A 49 -4.80 3.10 9.06
CA THR A 49 -4.86 4.35 9.85
C THR A 49 -4.30 4.14 11.25
N LEU A 50 -4.61 3.02 11.90
CA LEU A 50 -4.07 2.66 13.20
C LEU A 50 -2.55 2.48 13.15
N ALA A 51 -2.03 1.71 12.18
CA ALA A 51 -0.59 1.50 12.02
C ALA A 51 0.17 2.81 11.80
N GLN A 52 -0.35 3.69 10.94
CA GLN A 52 0.20 5.04 10.71
C GLN A 52 0.13 5.91 11.97
N SER A 53 -0.97 5.83 12.73
CA SER A 53 -1.15 6.60 13.96
C SER A 53 -0.16 6.18 15.05
N HIS A 54 0.18 4.90 15.17
CA HIS A 54 1.23 4.45 16.09
C HIS A 54 2.58 5.11 15.80
N CYS A 55 2.91 5.38 14.52
CA CYS A 55 4.14 6.08 14.16
C CYS A 55 4.20 7.54 14.64
N LEU A 56 3.12 8.12 15.16
CA LEU A 56 3.17 9.42 15.86
C LEU A 56 3.97 9.33 17.17
N LEU A 57 3.83 8.22 17.90
CA LEU A 57 4.47 8.00 19.20
C LEU A 57 5.71 7.11 19.09
N ASP A 58 5.75 6.21 18.10
CA ASP A 58 6.85 5.29 17.83
C ASP A 58 7.26 5.33 16.35
N PRO A 59 7.97 6.38 15.90
CA PRO A 59 8.37 6.54 14.50
C PRO A 59 9.30 5.45 13.98
N ALA A 60 10.10 4.84 14.86
CA ALA A 60 11.05 3.80 14.49
C ALA A 60 10.41 2.42 14.39
N VAL A 61 9.13 2.28 14.75
CA VAL A 61 8.44 0.98 14.86
C VAL A 61 9.24 0.04 15.79
N ALA A 62 9.71 0.58 16.90
CA ALA A 62 10.60 -0.10 17.82
C ALA A 62 9.85 -0.88 18.91
N ILE A 63 8.55 -0.63 19.10
CA ILE A 63 7.73 -1.33 20.08
C ILE A 63 6.75 -2.30 19.42
N TYR A 64 6.48 -3.39 20.13
CA TYR A 64 5.61 -4.46 19.64
C TYR A 64 4.23 -3.99 19.16
N PRO A 65 3.49 -3.12 19.89
CA PRO A 65 2.17 -2.67 19.42
C PRO A 65 2.18 -1.99 18.05
N THR A 66 3.19 -1.17 17.76
CA THR A 66 3.32 -0.52 16.44
C THR A 66 3.57 -1.55 15.36
N TRP A 67 4.52 -2.45 15.60
CA TRP A 67 4.84 -3.54 14.67
C TRP A 67 3.62 -4.43 14.39
N ASP A 68 2.86 -4.78 15.43
CA ASP A 68 1.69 -5.63 15.35
C ASP A 68 0.56 -4.98 14.53
N ALA A 69 0.38 -3.66 14.66
CA ALA A 69 -0.56 -2.90 13.85
C ALA A 69 -0.20 -2.93 12.35
N TRP A 70 1.09 -2.78 12.01
CA TRP A 70 1.57 -2.89 10.63
C TRP A 70 1.36 -4.29 10.04
N VAL A 71 1.65 -5.34 10.83
CA VAL A 71 1.41 -6.73 10.43
C VAL A 71 -0.09 -6.98 10.22
N THR A 72 -0.94 -6.45 11.10
CA THR A 72 -2.39 -6.59 10.97
C THR A 72 -2.93 -5.90 9.72
N ALA A 73 -2.49 -4.66 9.45
CA ALA A 73 -2.85 -3.94 8.22
C ALA A 73 -2.42 -4.71 6.95
N MET A 74 -1.19 -5.23 6.94
CA MET A 74 -0.68 -6.06 5.85
C MET A 74 -1.50 -7.33 5.64
N GLN A 75 -1.89 -8.02 6.72
CA GLN A 75 -2.68 -9.25 6.67
C GLN A 75 -4.07 -8.99 6.10
N ILE A 76 -4.74 -7.91 6.51
CA ILE A 76 -6.07 -7.54 6.03
C ILE A 76 -6.01 -7.09 4.57
N GLY A 77 -5.04 -6.24 4.19
CA GLY A 77 -4.86 -5.82 2.80
C GLY A 77 -4.60 -7.00 1.86
N SER A 78 -3.85 -8.02 2.30
CA SER A 78 -3.72 -9.27 1.53
C SER A 78 -5.03 -10.05 1.44
N ALA A 79 -5.82 -10.09 2.53
CA ALA A 79 -7.08 -10.82 2.60
C ALA A 79 -8.17 -10.21 1.71
N VAL A 80 -8.18 -8.87 1.55
CA VAL A 80 -9.02 -8.16 0.56
C VAL A 80 -8.90 -8.82 -0.81
N PHE A 81 -7.67 -8.99 -1.30
CA PHE A 81 -7.44 -9.54 -2.64
C PHE A 81 -7.63 -11.05 -2.70
N ALA A 82 -7.30 -11.78 -1.63
CA ALA A 82 -7.54 -13.21 -1.57
C ALA A 82 -9.05 -13.54 -1.63
N ALA A 83 -9.89 -12.80 -0.89
CA ALA A 83 -11.33 -12.98 -0.89
C ALA A 83 -12.00 -12.48 -2.19
N ALA A 84 -11.44 -11.44 -2.82
CA ALA A 84 -11.97 -10.90 -4.06
C ALA A 84 -11.62 -11.77 -5.29
N ALA A 85 -10.44 -12.40 -5.30
CA ALA A 85 -9.94 -13.16 -6.46
C ALA A 85 -10.19 -14.67 -6.38
N THR A 86 -10.60 -15.21 -5.22
CA THR A 86 -10.83 -16.66 -5.07
C THR A 86 -12.00 -17.13 -5.95
N THR A 87 -11.88 -18.34 -6.49
CA THR A 87 -12.96 -19.05 -7.20
C THR A 87 -13.72 -20.01 -6.28
N GLU A 88 -13.23 -20.21 -5.06
CA GLU A 88 -13.90 -21.01 -4.03
C GLU A 88 -14.91 -20.14 -3.26
N GLU A 89 -15.88 -20.76 -2.59
CA GLU A 89 -16.87 -20.02 -1.77
C GLU A 89 -16.22 -19.30 -0.58
N HIS A 90 -15.11 -19.84 -0.07
CA HIS A 90 -14.41 -19.33 1.09
C HIS A 90 -12.90 -19.32 0.86
N VAL A 91 -12.19 -18.47 1.60
CA VAL A 91 -10.73 -18.41 1.63
C VAL A 91 -10.23 -18.40 3.07
N ARG A 92 -9.12 -19.09 3.34
CA ARG A 92 -8.47 -19.06 4.65
C ARG A 92 -7.39 -17.99 4.69
N CYS A 93 -7.43 -17.13 5.70
CA CYS A 93 -6.47 -16.05 5.87
C CYS A 93 -6.05 -15.92 7.32
N ARG A 94 -4.74 -15.80 7.57
CA ARG A 94 -4.20 -15.35 8.85
C ARG A 94 -4.42 -13.84 8.99
N ILE A 95 -5.20 -13.44 10.00
CA ILE A 95 -5.47 -12.04 10.37
C ILE A 95 -5.38 -11.91 11.89
N ALA A 96 -4.56 -10.97 12.37
CA ALA A 96 -4.37 -10.63 13.79
C ALA A 96 -4.16 -11.89 14.66
N HIS A 97 -3.14 -12.69 14.31
CA HIS A 97 -2.77 -13.92 15.02
C HIS A 97 -3.83 -15.03 15.06
N LYS A 98 -4.86 -14.97 14.21
CA LYS A 98 -5.88 -16.01 14.07
C LYS A 98 -6.01 -16.45 12.62
N GLU A 99 -6.18 -17.76 12.39
CA GLU A 99 -6.68 -18.26 11.12
C GLU A 99 -8.19 -17.98 11.04
N ARG A 100 -8.62 -17.31 9.97
CA ARG A 100 -10.03 -16.95 9.74
C ARG A 100 -10.50 -17.51 8.40
N VAL A 101 -11.78 -17.86 8.33
CA VAL A 101 -12.44 -18.31 7.10
C VAL A 101 -13.33 -17.18 6.60
N LEU A 102 -12.94 -16.57 5.49
CA LEU A 102 -13.65 -15.46 4.87
C LEU A 102 -14.48 -15.98 3.70
N ARG A 103 -15.64 -15.38 3.45
CA ARG A 103 -16.43 -15.64 2.25
C ARG A 103 -15.80 -14.94 1.05
N ALA A 104 -15.92 -15.56 -0.11
CA ALA A 104 -15.60 -14.90 -1.36
C ALA A 104 -16.45 -13.65 -1.52
N THR A 105 -15.80 -12.52 -1.78
CA THR A 105 -16.46 -11.22 -1.93
C THR A 105 -16.62 -10.83 -3.40
N GLY A 106 -15.80 -11.40 -4.28
CA GLY A 106 -15.70 -10.98 -5.66
C GLY A 106 -15.23 -9.52 -5.79
N PRO A 107 -15.54 -8.86 -6.93
CA PRO A 107 -15.27 -7.44 -7.13
C PRO A 107 -15.99 -6.59 -6.08
N GLN A 108 -15.26 -5.72 -5.40
CA GLN A 108 -15.79 -4.81 -4.37
C GLN A 108 -15.23 -3.40 -4.55
N TRP A 109 -15.94 -2.38 -4.05
CA TRP A 109 -15.57 -0.98 -4.22
C TRP A 109 -14.15 -0.64 -3.74
N TYR A 110 -13.63 -1.40 -2.78
CA TYR A 110 -12.29 -1.25 -2.21
C TYR A 110 -11.22 -2.07 -2.94
N VAL A 111 -11.58 -2.88 -3.93
CA VAL A 111 -10.63 -3.66 -4.75
C VAL A 111 -10.20 -2.79 -5.93
N THR A 112 -9.12 -2.03 -5.75
CA THR A 112 -8.68 -1.00 -6.70
C THR A 112 -7.16 -1.09 -6.94
N PRO A 113 -6.63 -0.46 -8.01
CA PRO A 113 -5.19 -0.33 -8.22
C PRO A 113 -4.45 0.29 -7.01
N GLY A 114 -5.04 1.28 -6.36
CA GLY A 114 -4.44 1.94 -5.20
C GLY A 114 -4.36 1.06 -3.95
N SER A 115 -5.44 0.35 -3.62
CA SER A 115 -5.43 -0.60 -2.50
C SER A 115 -4.51 -1.78 -2.78
N TRP A 116 -4.41 -2.23 -4.04
CA TRP A 116 -3.46 -3.28 -4.42
C TRP A 116 -2.01 -2.82 -4.20
N THR A 117 -1.69 -1.61 -4.65
CA THR A 117 -0.35 -1.03 -4.48
C THR A 117 0.00 -0.87 -3.00
N THR A 118 -0.97 -0.44 -2.20
CA THR A 118 -0.84 -0.35 -0.73
C THR A 118 -0.58 -1.72 -0.11
N ALA A 119 -1.38 -2.74 -0.44
CA ALA A 119 -1.20 -4.10 0.07
C ALA A 119 0.16 -4.70 -0.34
N PHE A 120 0.61 -4.44 -1.58
CA PHE A 120 1.92 -4.86 -2.06
C PHE A 120 3.06 -4.21 -1.27
N TYR A 121 3.00 -2.90 -1.03
CA TYR A 121 4.00 -2.21 -0.21
C TYR A 121 4.01 -2.69 1.24
N LEU A 122 2.84 -2.90 1.84
CA LEU A 122 2.73 -3.47 3.18
C LEU A 122 3.38 -4.86 3.27
N ALA A 123 3.11 -5.74 2.31
CA ALA A 123 3.72 -7.06 2.25
C ALA A 123 5.26 -6.98 2.05
N ALA A 124 5.74 -6.03 1.23
CA ALA A 124 7.16 -5.77 1.03
C ALA A 124 7.86 -5.25 2.31
N ILE A 125 7.23 -4.30 3.01
CA ILE A 125 7.72 -3.73 4.28
C ILE A 125 7.81 -4.82 5.35
N CYS A 126 6.77 -5.64 5.49
CA CYS A 126 6.74 -6.77 6.41
C CYS A 126 7.58 -7.98 5.95
N ARG A 127 8.12 -7.96 4.72
CA ARG A 127 8.94 -9.02 4.10
C ARG A 127 8.20 -10.36 3.93
N GLU A 128 6.89 -10.31 3.72
CA GLU A 128 6.01 -11.48 3.57
C GLU A 128 5.95 -11.94 2.11
N ARG A 129 6.96 -12.70 1.68
CA ARG A 129 7.17 -13.11 0.28
C ARG A 129 5.98 -13.85 -0.34
N ASP A 130 5.33 -14.72 0.43
CA ASP A 130 4.20 -15.50 -0.08
C ASP A 130 2.99 -14.61 -0.38
N ARG A 131 2.76 -13.59 0.44
CA ARG A 131 1.69 -12.61 0.23
C ARG A 131 1.98 -11.70 -0.95
N ILE A 132 3.24 -11.27 -1.13
CA ILE A 132 3.66 -10.53 -2.33
C ILE A 132 3.37 -11.38 -3.58
N THR A 133 3.70 -12.67 -3.54
CA THR A 133 3.45 -13.60 -4.65
C THR A 133 1.96 -13.76 -4.93
N ALA A 134 1.13 -13.96 -3.90
CA ALA A 134 -0.32 -14.05 -4.03
C ALA A 134 -0.93 -12.76 -4.62
N LEU A 135 -0.49 -11.59 -4.16
CA LEU A 135 -0.92 -10.30 -4.71
C LEU A 135 -0.55 -10.17 -6.19
N CYS A 136 0.63 -10.65 -6.60
CA CYS A 136 1.03 -10.66 -8.01
C CYS A 136 0.22 -11.63 -8.89
N GLN A 137 -0.54 -12.55 -8.30
CA GLN A 137 -1.41 -13.48 -9.03
C GLN A 137 -2.84 -12.94 -9.19
N VAL A 138 -3.20 -11.84 -8.52
CA VAL A 138 -4.50 -11.19 -8.68
C VAL A 138 -4.72 -10.82 -10.15
N PRO A 139 -5.86 -11.20 -10.76
CA PRO A 139 -6.15 -10.85 -12.15
C PRO A 139 -6.25 -9.34 -12.35
N MET A 140 -5.58 -8.81 -13.37
CA MET A 140 -5.66 -7.38 -13.69
C MET A 140 -7.08 -6.95 -14.08
N SER A 141 -7.86 -7.86 -14.67
CA SER A 141 -9.27 -7.63 -14.98
C SER A 141 -10.07 -7.24 -13.74
N LEU A 142 -9.82 -7.90 -12.59
CA LEU A 142 -10.49 -7.61 -11.32
C LEU A 142 -10.22 -6.16 -10.86
N LEU A 143 -8.98 -5.68 -11.00
CA LEU A 143 -8.62 -4.29 -10.66
C LEU A 143 -9.22 -3.27 -11.63
N ARG A 144 -9.54 -3.69 -12.86
CA ARG A 144 -10.17 -2.83 -13.87
C ARG A 144 -11.68 -2.72 -13.69
N GLU A 145 -12.34 -3.68 -13.03
CA GLU A 145 -13.79 -3.62 -12.76
C GLU A 145 -14.19 -2.40 -11.92
N ASN A 146 -13.41 -2.06 -10.89
CA ASN A 146 -13.58 -0.83 -10.10
C ASN A 146 -12.58 0.27 -10.52
N GLY A 147 -12.05 0.14 -11.74
CA GLY A 147 -10.90 0.86 -12.27
C GLY A 147 -11.21 2.15 -13.00
N SER A 148 -12.48 2.49 -13.23
CA SER A 148 -12.89 3.59 -14.14
C SER A 148 -12.35 4.98 -13.79
N ARG A 149 -11.88 5.18 -12.55
CA ARG A 149 -11.26 6.43 -12.07
C ARG A 149 -9.74 6.42 -12.11
N TRP A 150 -9.14 5.33 -12.55
CA TRP A 150 -7.70 5.10 -12.54
C TRP A 150 -7.12 5.24 -13.95
N GLU A 151 -6.07 6.04 -14.06
CA GLU A 151 -5.34 6.26 -15.30
C GLU A 151 -4.43 5.07 -15.64
N GLU A 152 -4.12 4.88 -16.92
CA GLU A 152 -3.38 3.70 -17.42
C GLU A 152 -1.99 3.50 -16.79
N TYR A 153 -1.33 4.58 -16.36
CA TYR A 153 -0.04 4.48 -15.69
C TYR A 153 -0.10 3.69 -14.37
N HIS A 154 -1.24 3.68 -13.66
CA HIS A 154 -1.40 2.89 -12.45
C HIS A 154 -1.30 1.39 -12.76
N TYR A 155 -1.93 0.96 -13.86
CA TYR A 155 -1.89 -0.44 -14.30
C TYR A 155 -0.50 -0.81 -14.81
N ALA A 156 0.15 0.07 -15.58
CA ALA A 156 1.53 -0.12 -16.03
C ALA A 156 2.51 -0.22 -14.84
N TRP A 157 2.26 0.56 -13.78
CA TRP A 157 3.04 0.50 -12.55
C TRP A 157 2.88 -0.83 -11.81
N ILE A 158 1.64 -1.30 -11.64
CA ILE A 158 1.36 -2.62 -11.06
C ILE A 158 2.03 -3.73 -11.87
N GLU A 159 1.93 -3.69 -13.21
CA GLU A 159 2.59 -4.64 -14.09
C GLU A 159 4.12 -4.62 -13.95
N SER A 160 4.71 -3.44 -13.73
CA SER A 160 6.16 -3.30 -13.45
C SER A 160 6.56 -3.99 -12.14
N LEU A 161 5.81 -3.75 -11.07
CA LEU A 161 6.03 -4.39 -9.76
C LEU A 161 5.89 -5.92 -9.84
N ARG A 162 4.84 -6.40 -10.53
CA ARG A 162 4.60 -7.83 -10.76
C ARG A 162 5.72 -8.45 -11.58
N ALA A 163 6.13 -7.81 -12.68
CA ALA A 163 7.19 -8.34 -13.55
C ALA A 163 8.53 -8.45 -12.82
N TYR A 164 8.87 -7.47 -11.99
CA TYR A 164 10.06 -7.52 -11.15
C TYR A 164 9.99 -8.65 -10.13
N TRP A 165 8.88 -8.78 -9.40
CA TRP A 165 8.75 -9.81 -8.36
C TRP A 165 8.75 -11.23 -8.92
N LEU A 166 7.99 -11.47 -10.00
CA LEU A 166 7.85 -12.78 -10.62
C LEU A 166 9.01 -13.13 -11.56
N GLY A 167 9.91 -12.18 -11.84
CA GLY A 167 11.00 -12.37 -12.81
C GLY A 167 10.50 -12.48 -14.26
N SER A 168 9.35 -11.87 -14.57
CA SER A 168 8.75 -11.91 -15.90
C SER A 168 9.48 -11.00 -16.89
N GLN A 169 9.35 -11.30 -18.19
CA GLN A 169 9.94 -10.47 -19.25
C GLN A 169 9.25 -9.10 -19.41
N GLY A 170 9.97 -8.16 -20.02
CA GLY A 170 9.44 -6.83 -20.36
C GLY A 170 9.29 -5.89 -19.15
N LEU A 171 10.05 -6.09 -18.07
CA LEU A 171 10.08 -5.16 -16.93
C LEU A 171 10.43 -3.73 -17.36
N GLY A 172 11.45 -3.58 -18.22
CA GLY A 172 11.87 -2.27 -18.71
C GLY A 172 10.77 -1.55 -19.48
N GLU A 173 10.11 -2.24 -20.42
CA GLU A 173 9.01 -1.69 -21.22
C GLU A 173 7.81 -1.27 -20.34
N LYS A 174 7.45 -2.10 -19.35
CA LYS A 174 6.36 -1.79 -18.42
C LYS A 174 6.68 -0.56 -17.56
N LEU A 175 7.92 -0.46 -17.09
CA LEU A 175 8.36 0.66 -16.27
C LEU A 175 8.40 1.96 -17.08
N VAL A 176 8.89 1.90 -18.32
CA VAL A 176 8.84 3.05 -19.24
C VAL A 176 7.40 3.48 -19.48
N ALA A 177 6.48 2.55 -19.76
CA ALA A 177 5.07 2.88 -19.93
C ALA A 177 4.44 3.52 -18.68
N ALA A 178 4.83 3.08 -17.48
CA ALA A 178 4.39 3.68 -16.22
C ALA A 178 4.91 5.12 -16.07
N VAL A 179 6.20 5.35 -16.34
CA VAL A 179 6.85 6.66 -16.25
C VAL A 179 6.31 7.63 -17.30
N ASP A 180 6.24 7.22 -18.57
CA ASP A 180 5.71 8.05 -19.66
C ASP A 180 4.25 8.41 -19.43
N GLY A 181 3.47 7.50 -18.82
CA GLY A 181 2.09 7.77 -18.44
C GLY A 181 1.92 8.78 -17.29
N THR A 182 3.01 9.19 -16.64
CA THR A 182 3.02 10.27 -15.63
C THR A 182 3.43 11.64 -16.20
N ASP A 183 3.51 11.77 -17.53
CA ASP A 183 3.81 13.04 -18.20
C ASP A 183 2.85 14.15 -17.72
N PRO A 184 3.36 15.29 -17.21
CA PRO A 184 2.56 16.43 -16.79
C PRO A 184 1.57 16.94 -17.84
N GLU A 185 1.84 16.77 -19.14
CA GLU A 185 0.92 17.17 -20.21
C GLU A 185 -0.24 16.18 -20.44
N ALA A 186 -0.11 14.94 -19.95
CA ALA A 186 -1.06 13.86 -20.19
C ALA A 186 -1.99 13.56 -19.00
N VAL A 187 -1.60 13.95 -17.79
CA VAL A 187 -2.32 13.60 -16.55
C VAL A 187 -3.28 14.69 -16.07
N THR A 188 -4.32 14.27 -15.35
CA THR A 188 -5.37 15.18 -14.87
C THR A 188 -4.91 16.08 -13.71
N ASP A 189 -3.98 15.60 -12.87
CA ASP A 189 -3.41 16.34 -11.74
C ASP A 189 -1.87 16.23 -11.75
N PRO A 190 -1.18 17.07 -12.55
CA PRO A 190 0.27 17.01 -12.71
C PRO A 190 1.06 17.22 -11.42
N GLU A 191 0.53 18.01 -10.49
CA GLU A 191 1.20 18.29 -9.22
C GLU A 191 1.21 17.05 -8.33
N THR A 192 0.04 16.43 -8.12
CA THR A 192 -0.09 15.19 -7.35
C THR A 192 0.71 14.06 -7.99
N VAL A 193 0.60 13.89 -9.30
CA VAL A 193 1.32 12.84 -10.04
C VAL A 193 2.83 13.04 -9.89
N GLY A 194 3.34 14.24 -10.15
CA GLY A 194 4.77 14.54 -10.08
C GLY A 194 5.35 14.41 -8.67
N LYS A 195 4.61 14.82 -7.63
CA LYS A 195 5.10 14.82 -6.25
C LYS A 195 4.90 13.50 -5.51
N LEU A 196 3.86 12.72 -5.84
CA LEU A 196 3.46 11.54 -5.06
C LEU A 196 3.53 10.23 -5.84
N LEU A 197 3.23 10.21 -7.14
CA LEU A 197 3.07 8.97 -7.91
C LEU A 197 4.28 8.61 -8.78
N TYR A 198 4.92 9.60 -9.40
CA TYR A 198 6.17 9.44 -10.15
C TYR A 198 7.37 9.04 -9.30
N PRO A 199 7.62 9.63 -8.10
CA PRO A 199 8.88 9.39 -7.38
C PRO A 199 9.15 7.92 -7.02
N PRO A 200 8.16 7.11 -6.60
CA PRO A 200 8.34 5.67 -6.45
C PRO A 200 8.86 4.95 -7.71
N MET A 201 8.41 5.36 -8.90
CA MET A 201 8.82 4.78 -10.17
C MET A 201 10.28 5.11 -10.50
N GLU A 202 10.69 6.36 -10.29
CA GLU A 202 12.10 6.76 -10.48
C GLU A 202 13.03 6.07 -9.48
N MET A 203 12.64 5.99 -8.20
CA MET A 203 13.41 5.21 -7.22
C MET A 203 13.55 3.75 -7.65
N PHE A 204 12.47 3.15 -8.16
CA PHE A 204 12.48 1.77 -8.61
C PHE A 204 13.34 1.55 -9.87
N HIS A 205 13.33 2.49 -10.81
CA HIS A 205 14.25 2.50 -11.96
C HIS A 205 15.72 2.47 -11.51
N ARG A 206 16.08 3.29 -10.51
CA ARG A 206 17.45 3.31 -9.93
C ARG A 206 17.79 1.99 -9.23
N LEU A 207 16.83 1.42 -8.50
CA LEU A 207 16.99 0.13 -7.83
C LEU A 207 17.33 -0.98 -8.83
N ILE A 208 16.57 -1.10 -9.93
CA ILE A 208 16.78 -2.12 -10.97
C ILE A 208 18.17 -2.00 -11.60
N ARG A 209 18.64 -0.76 -11.80
CA ARG A 209 19.98 -0.47 -12.35
C ARG A 209 21.11 -0.63 -11.35
N LYS A 210 20.81 -0.96 -10.08
CA LYS A 210 21.77 -1.02 -8.96
C LYS A 210 22.51 0.32 -8.75
N ASP A 211 21.86 1.43 -9.12
CA ASP A 211 22.37 2.79 -8.93
C ASP A 211 22.04 3.27 -7.50
N HIS A 212 22.87 2.87 -6.55
CA HIS A 212 22.67 3.16 -5.13
C HIS A 212 22.75 4.68 -4.83
N ALA A 213 23.62 5.40 -5.53
CA ALA A 213 23.76 6.84 -5.34
C ALA A 213 22.53 7.58 -5.86
N GLY A 214 22.09 7.25 -7.09
CA GLY A 214 20.88 7.82 -7.67
C GLY A 214 19.61 7.45 -6.89
N PHE A 215 19.52 6.22 -6.37
CA PHE A 215 18.41 5.81 -5.50
C PHE A 215 18.32 6.70 -4.24
N ASN A 216 19.43 6.89 -3.52
CA ASN A 216 19.44 7.70 -2.30
C ASN A 216 19.09 9.17 -2.58
N GLN A 217 19.53 9.71 -3.72
CA GLN A 217 19.16 11.06 -4.14
C GLN A 217 17.68 11.16 -4.49
N ALA A 218 17.15 10.20 -5.26
CA ALA A 218 15.74 10.15 -5.62
C ALA A 218 14.84 10.03 -4.37
N LEU A 219 15.24 9.19 -3.40
CA LEU A 219 14.55 9.06 -2.12
C LEU A 219 14.54 10.38 -1.33
N ALA A 220 15.67 11.08 -1.27
CA ALA A 220 15.75 12.37 -0.60
C ALA A 220 14.80 13.40 -1.23
N ASN A 221 14.79 13.48 -2.57
CA ASN A 221 13.88 14.37 -3.30
C ASN A 221 12.42 13.99 -3.08
N ALA A 222 12.08 12.70 -3.15
CA ALA A 222 10.73 12.20 -2.94
C ALA A 222 10.18 12.58 -1.55
N LEU A 223 11.00 12.46 -0.51
CA LEU A 223 10.63 12.83 0.86
C LEU A 223 10.42 14.36 1.00
N GLN A 224 11.23 15.16 0.30
CA GLN A 224 11.05 16.61 0.26
C GLN A 224 9.73 16.97 -0.44
N TRP A 225 9.46 16.44 -1.63
CA TRP A 225 8.22 16.70 -2.38
C TRP A 225 6.98 16.22 -1.65
N HIS A 226 7.06 15.10 -0.95
CA HIS A 226 5.98 14.64 -0.07
C HIS A 226 5.68 15.66 1.03
N THR A 227 6.71 16.28 1.63
CA THR A 227 6.51 17.33 2.64
C THR A 227 5.85 18.57 2.03
N GLU A 228 6.24 18.94 0.81
CA GLU A 228 5.65 20.07 0.08
C GLU A 228 4.19 19.81 -0.34
N ALA A 229 3.82 18.57 -0.64
CA ALA A 229 2.44 18.17 -0.97
C ALA A 229 1.52 18.16 0.26
N PHE A 230 2.07 17.93 1.45
CA PHE A 230 1.34 17.93 2.72
C PHE A 230 1.89 18.96 3.70
N PRO A 231 1.80 20.27 3.39
CA PRO A 231 2.30 21.30 4.29
C PRO A 231 1.50 21.22 5.60
N THR A 232 2.19 21.01 6.72
CA THR A 232 1.59 21.16 8.04
C THR A 232 1.13 22.61 8.18
N SER A 233 -0.19 22.84 8.22
CA SER A 233 -0.74 24.14 8.61
C SER A 233 -0.20 24.48 10.01
N ALA A 234 0.55 25.57 10.10
CA ALA A 234 1.10 26.11 11.34
C ALA A 234 -0.01 26.51 12.33
#